data_AF-A0A165MUI9-F1
#
_entry.id   AF-A0A165MUI9-F1
#
_cell.length_a   1.000
_cell.length_b   1.000
_cell.length_c   1.000
_cell.angle_alpha   90.00
_cell.angle_beta   90.00
_cell.angle_gamma   90.00
#
_symmetry.space_group_name_H-M   'P 1'
#
loop_
_entity.id
_entity.type
_entity.pdbx_description
1 polymer ?
#
loop_
_entity_poly.entity_id
_entity_poly.type
_entity_poly.pdbx_seq_one_letter_code
_entity_poly.pdbx_strand_id
1 'polypeptide(L)'
;RRHPCQHPGCTRKFTSEYTRRVHMEAHKPKPRKAVPCTVPGCREVFSRRHDRLRHEVSQHAKVCEWLCARCSRFFSSQRRLENHKCRGALTAASRW
;
A
#
# COMPACT_ATOMS: atom_id res chain seq x y z
N ARG A 1 5.80 15.21 -30.88
CA ARG A 1 5.49 13.84 -31.35
C ARG A 1 4.79 13.08 -30.21
N ARG A 2 3.74 12.30 -30.44
CA ARG A 2 3.15 11.45 -29.37
C ARG A 2 3.96 10.15 -29.30
N HIS A 3 4.32 9.70 -28.09
CA HIS A 3 5.12 8.51 -27.86
C HIS A 3 4.23 7.35 -27.37
N PRO A 4 3.85 6.39 -28.23
CA PRO A 4 3.02 5.25 -27.84
C PRO A 4 3.81 4.23 -27.00
N CYS A 5 3.14 3.55 -26.08
CA CYS A 5 3.72 2.41 -25.39
C CYS A 5 4.07 1.30 -26.39
N GLN A 6 5.18 0.60 -26.17
CA GLN A 6 5.61 -0.54 -27.00
C GLN A 6 5.19 -1.89 -26.43
N HIS A 7 4.54 -1.92 -25.26
CA HIS A 7 4.13 -3.17 -24.63
C HIS A 7 2.89 -3.74 -25.33
N PRO A 8 2.88 -5.03 -25.70
CA PRO A 8 1.73 -5.67 -26.34
C PRO A 8 0.50 -5.54 -25.44
N GLY A 9 -0.61 -5.06 -26.02
CA GLY A 9 -1.87 -4.84 -25.30
C GLY A 9 -1.95 -3.51 -24.51
N CYS A 10 -0.89 -2.68 -24.49
CA CYS A 10 -0.94 -1.36 -23.86
C CYS A 10 -1.24 -0.25 -24.88
N THR A 11 -2.36 0.45 -24.72
CA THR A 11 -2.81 1.52 -25.64
C THR A 11 -2.40 2.94 -25.21
N ARG A 12 -1.57 3.06 -24.17
CA ARG A 12 -1.19 4.36 -23.59
C ARG A 12 -0.27 5.15 -24.52
N LYS A 13 -0.52 6.46 -24.62
CA LYS A 13 0.28 7.42 -25.40
C LYS A 13 0.76 8.53 -24.47
N PHE A 14 2.01 8.94 -24.63
CA PHE A 14 2.67 9.94 -23.78
C PHE A 14 3.10 11.15 -24.61
N THR A 15 3.21 12.30 -23.94
CA THR A 15 3.66 13.56 -24.53
C THR A 15 5.18 13.70 -24.61
N SER A 16 5.92 12.85 -23.88
CA SER A 16 7.38 12.84 -23.82
C SER A 16 7.92 11.41 -23.80
N GLU A 17 9.11 11.24 -24.34
CA GLU A 17 9.84 9.97 -24.25
C GLU A 17 10.20 9.61 -22.81
N TYR A 18 10.53 10.59 -21.97
CA TYR A 18 10.86 10.36 -20.56
C TYR A 18 9.70 9.69 -19.81
N THR A 19 8.49 10.24 -19.94
CA THR A 19 7.30 9.71 -19.27
C THR A 19 6.88 8.34 -19.81
N ARG A 20 7.08 8.10 -21.11
CA ARG A 20 6.94 6.77 -21.70
C ARG A 20 7.95 5.78 -21.12
N ARG A 21 9.23 6.15 -20.98
CA ARG A 21 10.27 5.28 -20.42
C ARG A 21 9.96 4.87 -18.98
N VAL A 22 9.55 5.83 -18.15
CA VAL A 22 9.11 5.57 -16.77
C VAL A 22 7.90 4.63 -16.74
N HIS A 23 6.93 4.81 -17.66
CA HIS A 23 5.80 3.90 -17.77
C HIS A 23 6.21 2.46 -18.14
N MET A 24 7.21 2.27 -19.01
CA MET A 24 7.70 0.94 -19.38
C MET A 24 8.26 0.16 -18.17
N GLU A 25 8.79 0.84 -17.15
CA GLU A 25 9.21 0.21 -15.90
C GLU A 25 8.03 -0.43 -15.13
N ALA A 26 6.80 0.07 -15.32
CA ALA A 26 5.61 -0.52 -14.69
C ALA A 26 5.18 -1.84 -15.36
N HIS A 27 5.57 -2.07 -16.62
CA HIS A 27 5.36 -3.35 -17.30
C HIS A 27 6.37 -4.41 -16.87
N LYS A 28 7.50 -4.02 -16.28
CA LYS A 28 8.45 -4.99 -15.73
C LYS A 28 7.82 -5.68 -14.53
N PRO A 29 7.82 -7.02 -14.47
CA PRO A 29 7.36 -7.73 -13.28
C PRO A 29 8.27 -7.36 -12.12
N LYS A 30 7.78 -6.52 -11.22
CA LYS A 30 8.51 -6.17 -10.01
C LYS A 30 8.54 -7.42 -9.13
N PRO A 31 9.73 -7.92 -8.72
CA PRO A 31 9.78 -9.04 -7.80
C PRO A 31 8.97 -8.65 -6.57
N ARG A 32 7.96 -9.47 -6.25
CA ARG A 32 7.14 -9.27 -5.05
C ARG A 32 8.05 -9.51 -3.86
N LYS A 33 8.73 -8.45 -3.42
CA LYS A 33 9.63 -8.50 -2.28
C LYS A 33 8.78 -8.91 -1.08
N ALA A 34 9.02 -10.12 -0.60
CA ALA A 34 8.36 -10.61 0.59
C ALA A 34 8.71 -9.66 1.74
N VAL A 35 7.70 -9.24 2.48
CA VAL A 35 7.76 -8.26 3.56
C VAL A 35 7.58 -9.03 4.86
N PRO A 36 8.69 -9.43 5.54
CA PRO A 36 8.60 -10.16 6.79
C PRO A 36 8.03 -9.29 7.90
N CYS A 37 7.33 -9.93 8.84
CA CYS A 37 6.93 -9.33 10.10
C CYS A 37 8.15 -8.75 10.84
N THR A 38 8.01 -7.57 11.44
CA THR A 38 9.11 -6.94 12.18
C THR A 38 9.20 -7.37 13.65
N VAL A 39 8.27 -8.21 14.12
CA VAL A 39 8.18 -8.61 15.53
C VAL A 39 9.10 -9.81 15.79
N PRO A 40 9.99 -9.75 16.80
CA PRO A 40 10.88 -10.86 17.13
C PRO A 40 10.07 -12.11 17.49
N GLY A 41 10.44 -13.25 16.92
CA GLY A 41 9.74 -14.53 17.11
C GLY A 41 8.66 -14.84 16.06
N CYS A 42 8.25 -13.86 15.25
CA CYS A 42 7.30 -14.09 14.17
C CYS A 42 8.02 -14.36 12.83
N ARG A 43 7.66 -15.45 12.15
CA ARG A 43 8.24 -15.84 10.83
C ARG A 43 7.29 -15.60 9.64
N GLU A 44 6.19 -14.90 9.87
CA GLU A 44 5.20 -14.61 8.84
C GLU A 44 5.76 -13.63 7.80
N VAL A 45 5.50 -13.93 6.52
CA VAL A 45 6.02 -13.16 5.39
C VAL A 45 4.87 -12.79 4.45
N PHE A 46 4.78 -11.51 4.11
CA PHE A 46 3.65 -10.99 3.33
C PHE A 46 4.10 -10.46 1.98
N SER A 47 3.25 -10.58 0.97
CA SER A 47 3.55 -10.01 -0.35
C SER A 47 3.36 -8.48 -0.42
N ARG A 48 2.69 -7.87 0.58
CA ARG A 48 2.46 -6.42 0.65
C ARG A 48 2.67 -5.89 2.07
N ARG A 49 3.17 -4.66 2.19
CA ARG A 49 3.33 -3.94 3.46
C ARG A 49 2.01 -3.81 4.25
N HIS A 50 0.90 -3.57 3.56
CA HIS A 50 -0.42 -3.44 4.19
C HIS A 50 -0.83 -4.73 4.92
N ASP A 51 -0.61 -5.88 4.30
CA ASP A 51 -0.97 -7.19 4.86
C ASP A 51 -0.13 -7.50 6.11
N ARG A 52 1.17 -7.20 6.06
CA ARG A 52 2.04 -7.30 7.24
C ARG A 52 1.58 -6.41 8.39
N LEU A 53 1.26 -5.14 8.14
CA LEU A 53 0.84 -4.21 9.20
C LEU A 53 -0.44 -4.66 9.90
N ARG A 54 -1.39 -5.19 9.13
CA ARG A 54 -2.63 -5.77 9.68
C ARG A 54 -2.33 -6.97 10.58
N HIS A 55 -1.44 -7.87 10.15
CA HIS A 55 -0.97 -8.98 10.97
C HIS A 55 -0.28 -8.50 12.25
N GLU A 56 0.62 -7.52 12.15
CA GLU A 56 1.34 -6.97 13.32
C GLU A 56 0.38 -6.39 14.36
N VAL A 57 -0.68 -5.71 13.91
CA VAL A 57 -1.68 -5.13 14.82
C VAL A 57 -2.57 -6.21 15.41
N SER A 58 -3.04 -7.18 14.61
CA SER A 58 -3.99 -8.19 15.10
C SER A 58 -3.35 -9.33 15.89
N GLN A 59 -2.08 -9.64 15.67
CA GLN A 59 -1.40 -10.79 16.30
C GLN A 59 -0.39 -10.37 17.37
N HIS A 60 0.22 -9.18 17.23
CA HIS A 60 1.25 -8.71 18.14
C HIS A 60 0.84 -7.44 18.89
N ALA A 61 -0.43 -7.04 18.79
CA ALA A 61 -0.97 -5.81 19.37
C ALA A 61 -0.11 -4.57 19.08
N LYS A 62 0.60 -4.56 17.94
CA LYS A 62 1.53 -3.49 17.62
C LYS A 62 0.76 -2.20 17.36
N VAL A 63 1.10 -1.14 18.08
CA VAL A 63 0.54 0.19 17.85
C VAL A 63 0.95 0.64 16.44
N CYS A 64 -0.04 0.84 15.57
CA CYS A 64 0.19 1.26 14.20
C CYS A 64 -0.33 2.69 14.02
N GLU A 65 0.61 3.61 13.82
CA GLU A 65 0.34 5.05 13.67
C GLU A 65 -0.44 5.38 12.38
N TRP A 66 -0.49 4.42 11.44
CA TRP A 66 -1.19 4.56 10.15
C TRP A 66 -2.60 3.97 10.17
N LEU A 67 -3.22 3.84 11.34
CA LEU A 67 -4.59 3.38 11.52
C LEU A 67 -5.52 4.56 11.71
N CYS A 68 -6.65 4.58 11.00
CA CYS A 68 -7.71 5.51 11.34
C CYS A 68 -8.45 5.01 12.58
N ALA A 69 -8.32 5.70 13.71
CA ALA A 69 -9.03 5.37 14.95
C ALA A 69 -10.57 5.35 14.80
N ARG A 70 -11.12 6.00 13.75
CA ARG A 70 -12.56 6.12 13.53
C ARG A 70 -13.18 5.01 12.66
N CYS A 71 -12.42 4.44 11.73
CA CYS A 71 -12.91 3.38 10.85
C CYS A 71 -12.05 2.10 10.88
N SER A 72 -11.03 2.08 11.73
CA SER A 72 -10.04 1.01 11.90
C SER A 72 -9.38 0.55 10.59
N ARG A 73 -9.38 1.39 9.55
CA ARG A 73 -8.67 1.09 8.29
C ARG A 73 -7.18 1.34 8.46
N PHE A 74 -6.40 0.40 7.95
CA PHE A 74 -4.94 0.50 7.86
C PHE A 74 -4.53 1.23 6.57
N PHE A 75 -3.66 2.20 6.71
CA PHE A 75 -3.09 2.93 5.58
C PHE A 75 -1.62 2.57 5.39
N SER A 76 -1.18 2.62 4.14
CA SER A 76 0.18 2.27 3.74
C SER A 76 1.20 3.39 3.98
N SER A 77 0.77 4.59 4.40
CA SER A 77 1.61 5.77 4.62
C SER A 77 0.85 6.85 5.40
N GLN A 78 1.57 7.71 6.14
CA GLN A 78 1.02 8.91 6.82
C GLN A 78 0.08 9.70 5.95
N ARG A 79 0.60 10.12 4.79
CA ARG A 79 -0.11 11.00 3.88
C ARG A 79 -1.43 10.44 3.37
N ARG A 80 -1.60 9.13 3.34
CA ARG A 80 -2.89 8.51 2.97
C ARG A 80 -3.87 8.50 4.14
N LEU A 81 -3.38 8.33 5.36
CA LEU A 81 -4.19 8.46 6.57
C LEU A 81 -4.59 9.91 6.80
N GLU A 82 -3.68 10.87 6.65
CA GLU A 82 -3.98 12.30 6.80
C GLU A 82 -5.04 12.77 5.79
N ASN A 83 -4.92 12.34 4.54
CA ASN A 83 -5.91 12.65 3.49
C ASN A 83 -7.17 11.78 3.59
N HIS A 84 -7.24 10.84 4.54
CA HIS A 84 -8.42 10.00 4.70
C HIS A 84 -9.57 10.83 5.29
N LYS A 85 -10.50 11.22 4.44
CA LYS A 85 -11.79 11.81 4.86
C LYS A 85 -12.68 10.71 5.42
N CYS A 86 -12.51 10.41 6.70
CA CYS A 86 -13.32 9.41 7.39
C CYS A 86 -14.77 9.88 7.49
N ARG A 87 -15.65 9.25 6.71
CA ARG A 87 -17.11 9.45 6.77
C ARG A 87 -17.80 8.53 7.79
N GLY A 88 -17.05 7.66 8.48
CA GLY A 88 -17.57 6.75 9.50
C GLY A 88 -18.05 7.48 10.76
N ALA A 89 -19.28 7.20 11.17
CA ALA A 89 -19.84 7.56 12.45
C ALA A 89 -19.06 6.88 13.59
N LEU A 90 -18.96 7.57 14.72
CA LEU A 90 -18.34 7.08 15.96
C LEU A 90 -19.02 5.77 16.39
N THR A 91 -18.38 4.63 16.20
CA THR A 91 -18.57 3.51 17.13
C THR A 91 -17.46 3.59 18.15
N ALA A 92 -17.70 4.40 19.17
CA ALA A 92 -17.01 4.26 20.44
C ALA A 92 -17.38 2.89 21.03
N ALA A 93 -16.42 1.96 21.08
CA ALA A 93 -16.41 0.72 21.89
C ALA A 93 -15.27 -0.17 21.37
N SER A 94 -14.24 -0.59 22.11
CA SER A 94 -13.95 -0.48 23.54
C SER A 94 -12.45 -0.82 23.73
N ARG A 95 -11.76 -0.10 24.62
CA ARG A 95 -10.85 -0.68 25.64
C ARG A 95 -11.58 -1.95 26.14
N TRP A 96 -11.08 -3.19 26.02
CA TRP A 96 -10.20 -3.95 26.92
C TRP A 96 -9.66 -5.16 26.14
#